data_AF-A0A814UC87-F1
#
_entry.id   AF-A0A814UC87-F1
#
_cell.length_a   1.000
_cell.length_b   1.000
_cell.length_c   1.000
_cell.angle_alpha   90.00
_cell.angle_beta   90.00
_cell.angle_gamma   90.00
#
_symmetry.space_group_name_H-M   'P 1'
#
loop_
_entity.id
_entity.type
_entity.pdbx_description
1 polymer ?
#
loop_
_entity_poly.entity_id
_entity_poly.type
_entity_poly.pdbx_seq_one_letter_code
_entity_poly.pdbx_strand_id
1 'polypeptide(L)'
;MAVTDKLNKALWTEITRLKLLHKEDAPVRFLLDQTPFNESEDEPSIGQAEYVIVGRILPNSDIFKESAFQIEIKLTSSYPLEPPEVRFLTPIYHPNVTKDGKFCHALLLKTSRWKPETKLVDVVRVIVDHIDNPDIDYSINPEIGREYLDNRVEFNRKALKMVEQHKLPRN
;
A
#
# COMPACT_ATOMS: atom_id res chain seq x y z
N MET A 1 -9.97 -29.10 -1.08
CA MET A 1 -11.08 -28.42 -1.77
C MET A 1 -11.83 -27.42 -0.89
N ALA A 2 -12.29 -27.75 0.32
CA ALA A 2 -13.10 -26.80 1.14
C ALA A 2 -12.32 -25.60 1.74
N VAL A 3 -11.03 -25.75 2.04
CA VAL A 3 -10.21 -24.69 2.66
C VAL A 3 -9.82 -23.61 1.64
N THR A 4 -9.44 -24.04 0.43
CA THR A 4 -9.10 -23.16 -0.69
C THR A 4 -10.29 -22.29 -1.11
N ASP A 5 -11.49 -22.87 -1.11
CA ASP A 5 -12.73 -22.18 -1.46
C ASP A 5 -13.10 -21.08 -0.43
N LYS A 6 -12.95 -21.39 0.87
CA LYS A 6 -13.19 -20.41 1.94
C LYS A 6 -12.21 -19.23 1.90
N LEU A 7 -10.93 -19.49 1.63
CA LEU A 7 -9.92 -18.44 1.49
C LEU A 7 -10.18 -17.57 0.26
N ASN A 8 -10.51 -18.17 -0.88
CA ASN A 8 -10.84 -17.45 -2.11
C ASN A 8 -12.05 -16.52 -1.90
N LYS A 9 -13.11 -17.00 -1.24
CA LYS A 9 -14.28 -16.17 -0.89
C LYS A 9 -13.94 -15.02 0.05
N ALA A 10 -13.10 -15.26 1.05
CA ALA A 10 -12.64 -14.23 1.97
C ALA A 10 -11.84 -13.15 1.22
N LEU A 11 -10.88 -13.57 0.39
CA LEU A 11 -10.04 -12.68 -0.39
C LEU A 11 -10.85 -11.88 -1.42
N TRP A 12 -11.81 -12.51 -2.10
CA TRP A 12 -12.75 -11.81 -2.98
C TRP A 12 -13.51 -10.72 -2.24
N THR A 13 -14.00 -11.02 -1.04
CA THR A 13 -14.67 -10.04 -0.19
C THR A 13 -13.75 -8.87 0.16
N GLU A 14 -12.48 -9.13 0.45
CA GLU A 14 -11.49 -8.07 0.74
C GLU A 14 -11.23 -7.18 -0.48
N ILE A 15 -11.03 -7.78 -1.66
CA ILE A 15 -10.79 -7.04 -2.90
C ILE A 15 -12.01 -6.22 -3.30
N THR A 16 -13.22 -6.77 -3.14
CA THR A 16 -14.45 -6.01 -3.36
C THR A 16 -14.54 -4.80 -2.43
N ARG A 17 -14.06 -4.90 -1.18
CA ARG A 17 -13.94 -3.71 -0.30
C ARG A 17 -12.91 -2.72 -0.83
N LEU A 18 -11.75 -3.18 -1.32
CA LEU A 18 -10.76 -2.29 -1.94
C LEU A 18 -11.33 -1.58 -3.17
N LYS A 19 -12.11 -2.27 -4.01
CA LYS A 19 -12.84 -1.68 -5.14
C LYS A 19 -13.75 -0.53 -4.71
N LEU A 20 -14.30 -0.56 -3.50
CA LEU A 20 -15.22 0.48 -3.01
C LEU A 20 -14.49 1.72 -2.44
N LEU A 21 -13.17 1.66 -2.23
CA LEU A 21 -12.38 2.77 -1.70
C LEU A 21 -12.15 3.92 -2.70
N HIS A 22 -12.62 3.79 -3.94
CA HIS A 22 -12.61 4.91 -4.88
C HIS A 22 -13.67 5.98 -4.53
N LYS A 23 -14.63 5.71 -3.65
CA LYS A 23 -15.68 6.68 -3.32
C LYS A 23 -15.14 7.84 -2.48
N GLU A 24 -15.74 9.03 -2.60
CA GLU A 24 -15.28 10.23 -1.90
C GLU A 24 -15.46 10.16 -0.38
N ASP A 25 -16.43 9.38 0.10
CA ASP A 25 -16.72 9.17 1.52
C ASP A 25 -15.84 8.10 2.17
N ALA A 26 -14.98 7.44 1.39
CA ALA A 26 -14.08 6.43 1.91
C ALA A 26 -13.04 7.04 2.87
N PRO A 27 -12.68 6.35 3.97
CA PRO A 27 -11.71 6.87 4.94
C PRO A 27 -10.31 7.07 4.32
N VAL A 28 -10.02 6.31 3.25
CA VAL A 28 -8.83 6.46 2.41
C VAL A 28 -9.24 6.20 0.96
N ARG A 29 -8.61 6.92 0.02
CA ARG A 29 -8.87 6.74 -1.40
C ARG A 29 -7.87 5.80 -2.06
N PHE A 30 -8.41 4.74 -2.65
CA PHE A 30 -7.65 3.73 -3.38
C PHE A 30 -8.36 3.38 -4.69
N LEU A 31 -7.64 3.46 -5.80
CA LEU A 31 -8.12 3.05 -7.12
C LEU A 31 -7.50 1.69 -7.43
N LEU A 32 -8.33 0.65 -7.53
CA LEU A 32 -7.85 -0.67 -7.91
C LEU A 32 -7.54 -0.68 -9.41
N ASP A 33 -6.29 -1.02 -9.77
CA ASP A 33 -5.86 -1.11 -11.16
C ASP A 33 -5.85 -2.57 -11.64
N GLN A 34 -5.36 -3.51 -10.81
CA GLN A 34 -5.24 -4.93 -11.13
C GLN A 34 -5.56 -5.82 -9.93
N THR A 35 -6.17 -6.97 -10.19
CA THR A 35 -6.57 -7.95 -9.19
C THR A 35 -6.32 -9.36 -9.70
N PRO A 36 -6.05 -10.34 -8.82
CA PRO A 36 -5.87 -11.72 -9.24
C PRO A 36 -7.18 -12.40 -9.70
N PHE A 37 -8.36 -11.77 -9.55
CA PHE A 37 -9.65 -12.33 -9.94
C PHE A 37 -10.06 -11.85 -11.34
N ASN A 38 -10.55 -12.78 -12.17
CA ASN A 38 -11.13 -12.45 -13.47
C ASN A 38 -12.50 -11.77 -13.31
N GLU A 39 -13.02 -11.17 -14.39
CA GLU A 39 -14.34 -10.51 -14.42
C GLU A 39 -15.50 -11.46 -14.03
N SER A 40 -15.31 -12.78 -14.12
CA SER A 40 -16.19 -13.80 -13.52
C SER A 40 -15.77 -14.05 -12.07
N GLU A 41 -16.54 -13.52 -11.14
CA GLU A 41 -16.21 -13.21 -9.74
C GLU A 41 -15.69 -14.33 -8.82
N ASP A 42 -15.54 -15.59 -9.26
CA ASP A 42 -15.29 -16.72 -8.34
C ASP A 42 -13.94 -17.43 -8.50
N GLU A 43 -13.18 -17.20 -9.58
CA GLU A 43 -11.90 -17.88 -9.79
C GLU A 43 -10.74 -16.91 -10.02
N PRO A 44 -9.64 -17.04 -9.24
CA PRO A 44 -8.42 -16.33 -9.56
C PRO A 44 -7.93 -16.77 -10.94
N SER A 45 -7.49 -15.80 -11.73
CA SER A 45 -7.03 -15.96 -13.12
C SER A 45 -5.89 -16.97 -13.30
N ILE A 46 -5.21 -17.36 -12.21
CA ILE A 46 -3.99 -18.17 -12.21
C ILE A 46 -4.04 -19.11 -10.98
N GLY A 47 -3.69 -20.38 -11.18
CA GLY A 47 -3.46 -21.37 -10.10
C GLY A 47 -2.21 -21.07 -9.27
N GLN A 48 -2.14 -19.87 -8.70
CA GLN A 48 -0.91 -19.25 -8.24
C GLN A 48 -0.67 -19.48 -6.73
N ALA A 49 0.58 -19.72 -6.35
CA ALA A 49 1.01 -19.81 -4.95
C ALA A 49 0.95 -18.46 -4.22
N GLU A 50 0.83 -17.35 -4.96
CA GLU A 50 0.87 -15.98 -4.46
C GLU A 50 -0.10 -15.12 -5.27
N TYR A 51 -0.74 -14.14 -4.62
CA TYR A 51 -1.67 -13.22 -5.28
C TYR A 51 -1.10 -11.81 -5.30
N VAL A 52 -1.28 -11.09 -6.42
CA VAL A 52 -0.80 -9.71 -6.57
C VAL A 52 -1.97 -8.77 -6.84
N ILE A 53 -2.07 -7.73 -6.03
CA ILE A 53 -3.06 -6.66 -6.16
C ILE A 53 -2.29 -5.37 -6.45
N VAL A 54 -2.67 -4.67 -7.52
CA VAL A 54 -2.07 -3.38 -7.87
C VAL A 54 -3.15 -2.31 -7.82
N GLY A 55 -2.82 -1.16 -7.22
CA GLY A 55 -3.69 0.00 -7.29
C GLY A 55 -2.98 1.27 -6.88
N ARG A 56 -3.68 2.39 -7.00
CA ARG A 56 -3.18 3.72 -6.69
C ARG A 56 -3.77 4.21 -5.38
N ILE A 57 -2.92 4.59 -4.44
CA ILE A 57 -3.34 5.36 -3.27
C ILE A 57 -3.35 6.85 -3.62
N LEU A 58 -4.34 7.55 -3.10
CA LEU A 58 -4.51 8.99 -3.26
C LEU A 58 -4.49 9.61 -1.84
N PRO A 59 -3.31 10.06 -1.38
CA PRO A 59 -3.20 10.72 -0.09
C PRO A 59 -4.01 12.01 -0.06
N ASN A 60 -4.45 12.40 1.13
CA ASN A 60 -5.20 13.64 1.36
C ASN A 60 -4.38 14.71 2.09
N SER A 61 -3.06 14.51 2.27
CA SER A 61 -2.21 15.49 2.94
C SER A 61 -1.91 16.73 2.11
N ASP A 62 -1.50 17.79 2.80
CA ASP A 62 -1.13 19.06 2.17
C ASP A 62 -0.08 18.92 1.07
N ILE A 63 0.90 18.03 1.25
CA ILE A 63 2.00 17.84 0.30
C ILE A 63 1.66 16.87 -0.83
N PHE A 64 0.84 15.84 -0.58
CA PHE A 64 0.57 14.77 -1.55
C PHE A 64 -0.88 14.73 -2.06
N LYS A 65 -1.72 15.71 -1.70
CA LYS A 65 -3.14 15.77 -2.10
C LYS A 65 -3.39 15.73 -3.60
N GLU A 66 -2.44 16.21 -4.41
CA GLU A 66 -2.53 16.17 -5.88
C GLU A 66 -1.76 15.00 -6.51
N SER A 67 -1.23 14.09 -5.69
CA SER A 67 -0.37 12.98 -6.10
C SER A 67 -1.14 11.66 -6.12
N ALA A 68 -0.75 10.74 -7.00
CA ALA A 68 -1.15 9.34 -6.90
C ALA A 68 0.11 8.48 -6.85
N PHE A 69 0.11 7.48 -5.99
CA PHE A 69 1.20 6.50 -5.91
C PHE A 69 0.66 5.12 -6.21
N GLN A 70 1.19 4.47 -7.25
CA GLN A 70 0.87 3.09 -7.53
C GLN A 70 1.63 2.19 -6.56
N ILE A 71 0.92 1.27 -5.94
CA ILE A 71 1.44 0.29 -5.01
C ILE A 71 1.06 -1.12 -5.47
N GLU A 72 1.92 -2.06 -5.14
CA GLU A 72 1.71 -3.49 -5.26
C GLU A 72 1.56 -4.07 -3.85
N ILE A 73 0.49 -4.85 -3.65
CA ILE A 73 0.24 -5.64 -2.45
C ILE A 73 0.34 -7.10 -2.88
N LYS A 74 1.38 -7.78 -2.42
CA LYS A 74 1.64 -9.19 -2.72
C LYS A 74 1.27 -10.05 -1.52
N LEU A 75 0.30 -10.93 -1.72
CA LEU A 75 -0.09 -11.96 -0.77
C LEU A 75 0.75 -13.20 -1.06
N THR A 76 1.77 -13.44 -0.23
CA THR A 76 2.67 -14.59 -0.40
C THR A 76 1.95 -15.90 -0.07
N SER A 77 2.62 -17.03 -0.30
CA SER A 77 2.09 -18.36 0.06
C SER A 77 1.81 -18.53 1.55
N SER A 78 2.41 -17.69 2.40
CA SER A 78 2.22 -17.68 3.85
C SER A 78 1.04 -16.81 4.30
N TYR A 79 0.43 -16.01 3.42
CA TYR A 79 -0.73 -15.19 3.77
C TYR A 79 -1.96 -16.08 4.06
N PRO A 80 -2.77 -15.81 5.09
CA PRO A 80 -2.72 -14.66 6.00
C PRO A 80 -1.93 -14.88 7.30
N LEU A 81 -1.19 -15.98 7.44
CA LEU A 81 -0.39 -16.21 8.66
C LEU A 81 0.76 -15.20 8.79
N GLU A 82 1.32 -14.80 7.65
CA GLU A 82 2.28 -13.69 7.54
C GLU A 82 1.65 -12.47 6.85
N PRO A 83 2.14 -11.25 7.13
CA PRO A 83 1.66 -10.04 6.48
C PRO A 83 1.92 -10.06 4.97
N PRO A 84 1.14 -9.29 4.18
CA PRO A 84 1.44 -9.09 2.78
C PRO A 84 2.72 -8.25 2.60
N GLU A 85 3.39 -8.43 1.48
CA GLU A 85 4.47 -7.54 1.06
C GLU A 85 3.89 -6.33 0.33
N VAL A 86 4.40 -5.14 0.63
CA VAL A 86 3.94 -3.89 0.02
C VAL A 86 5.11 -3.17 -0.63
N ARG A 87 4.93 -2.77 -1.88
CA ARG A 87 5.93 -2.04 -2.66
C ARG A 87 5.30 -0.87 -3.41
N PHE A 88 5.94 0.29 -3.33
CA PHE A 88 5.67 1.43 -4.18
C PHE A 88 6.26 1.18 -5.57
N LEU A 89 5.39 1.15 -6.57
CA LEU A 89 5.79 1.11 -7.98
C LEU A 89 6.11 2.52 -8.48
N THR A 90 5.43 3.54 -7.95
CA THR A 90 5.78 4.95 -8.16
C THR A 90 6.90 5.35 -7.20
N PRO A 91 8.04 5.88 -7.69
CA PRO A 91 9.11 6.38 -6.83
C PRO A 91 8.62 7.46 -5.86
N ILE A 92 9.05 7.36 -4.60
CA ILE A 92 8.70 8.30 -3.53
C ILE A 92 9.94 8.61 -2.69
N TYR A 93 10.10 9.89 -2.32
CA TYR A 93 11.14 10.32 -1.39
C TYR A 93 10.58 10.24 0.03
N HIS A 94 10.83 9.12 0.73
CA HIS A 94 10.18 8.81 2.00
C HIS A 94 11.11 8.12 3.01
N PRO A 95 11.06 8.44 4.32
CA PRO A 95 11.89 7.80 5.34
C PRO A 95 11.73 6.28 5.43
N ASN A 96 10.51 5.77 5.25
CA ASN A 96 10.16 4.36 5.41
C ASN A 96 10.00 3.57 4.09
N VAL A 97 10.45 4.11 2.95
CA VAL A 97 10.38 3.41 1.65
C VAL A 97 11.79 3.23 1.10
N THR A 98 12.17 1.99 0.80
CA THR A 98 13.50 1.70 0.24
C THR A 98 13.62 2.23 -1.20
N LYS A 99 14.84 2.27 -1.73
CA LYS A 99 15.10 2.71 -3.12
C LYS A 99 14.40 1.83 -4.17
N ASP A 100 14.20 0.55 -3.89
CA ASP A 100 13.45 -0.41 -4.70
C ASP A 100 11.92 -0.38 -4.44
N GLY A 101 11.47 0.53 -3.57
CA GLY A 101 10.05 0.80 -3.30
C GLY A 101 9.44 0.00 -2.16
N LYS A 102 10.17 -0.87 -1.47
CA LYS A 102 9.62 -1.67 -0.36
C LYS A 102 9.18 -0.75 0.77
N PHE A 103 7.92 -0.90 1.21
CA PHE A 103 7.37 -0.16 2.34
C PHE A 103 7.71 -0.86 3.66
N CYS A 104 8.46 -0.17 4.50
CA CYS A 104 8.97 -0.70 5.76
C CYS A 104 8.19 -0.12 6.94
N HIS A 105 7.15 -0.83 7.37
CA HIS A 105 6.34 -0.46 8.54
C HIS A 105 6.25 -1.60 9.55
N ALA A 106 6.19 -1.28 10.84
CA ALA A 106 6.21 -2.27 11.92
C ALA A 106 5.09 -3.31 11.82
N LEU A 107 3.91 -2.95 11.30
CA LEU A 107 2.80 -3.89 11.06
C LEU A 107 3.16 -4.98 10.04
N LEU A 108 3.95 -4.64 9.02
CA LEU A 108 4.30 -5.52 7.91
C LEU A 108 5.64 -6.24 8.12
N LEU A 109 6.51 -5.70 8.97
CA LEU A 109 7.83 -6.26 9.23
C LEU A 109 7.92 -7.13 10.47
N LYS A 110 7.03 -6.93 11.47
CA LYS A 110 7.07 -7.67 12.73
C LYS A 110 5.87 -8.60 12.80
N THR A 111 6.09 -9.90 12.64
CA THR A 111 5.04 -10.93 12.72
C THR A 111 4.25 -10.86 14.03
N SER A 112 4.87 -10.41 15.13
CA SER A 112 4.20 -10.21 16.43
C SER A 112 3.15 -9.07 16.43
N ARG A 113 3.20 -8.15 15.46
CA ARG A 113 2.20 -7.09 15.28
C ARG A 113 1.17 -7.44 14.21
N TRP A 114 1.45 -8.42 13.36
CA TRP A 114 0.50 -8.92 12.38
C TRP A 114 -0.54 -9.83 13.03
N LYS A 115 -1.80 -9.67 12.62
CA LYS A 115 -2.89 -10.58 12.97
C LYS A 115 -3.49 -11.10 11.68
N PRO A 116 -3.70 -12.42 11.50
CA PRO A 116 -4.30 -12.96 10.27
C PRO A 116 -5.68 -12.41 9.93
N GLU A 117 -6.38 -11.82 10.89
CA GLU A 117 -7.69 -11.16 10.71
C GLU A 117 -7.57 -9.69 10.26
N THR A 118 -6.35 -9.15 10.13
CA THR A 118 -6.09 -7.79 9.64
C THR A 118 -6.54 -7.69 8.19
N LYS A 119 -7.36 -6.68 7.87
CA LYS A 119 -7.95 -6.57 6.54
C LYS A 119 -7.05 -5.80 5.59
N LEU A 120 -7.14 -6.09 4.29
CA LEU A 120 -6.39 -5.34 3.27
C LEU A 120 -6.71 -3.83 3.27
N VAL A 121 -7.95 -3.44 3.58
CA VAL A 121 -8.33 -2.02 3.76
C VAL A 121 -7.58 -1.36 4.92
N ASP A 122 -7.30 -2.11 6.00
CA ASP A 122 -6.53 -1.60 7.13
C ASP A 122 -5.05 -1.44 6.75
N VAL A 123 -4.52 -2.35 5.92
CA VAL A 123 -3.17 -2.23 5.34
C VAL A 123 -3.07 -0.96 4.48
N VAL A 124 -4.02 -0.75 3.55
CA VAL A 124 -4.06 0.45 2.71
C VAL A 124 -4.17 1.73 3.55
N ARG A 125 -4.99 1.71 4.60
CA ARG A 125 -5.11 2.84 5.53
C ARG A 125 -3.79 3.17 6.20
N VAL A 126 -3.10 2.16 6.74
CA VAL A 126 -1.78 2.33 7.38
C VAL A 126 -0.75 2.91 6.41
N ILE A 127 -0.75 2.48 5.15
CA ILE A 127 0.15 3.03 4.12
C ILE A 127 -0.13 4.51 3.90
N VAL A 128 -1.40 4.89 3.67
CA VAL A 128 -1.80 6.29 3.44
C VAL A 128 -1.44 7.16 4.65
N ASP A 129 -1.78 6.72 5.86
CA ASP A 129 -1.48 7.45 7.09
C ASP A 129 0.03 7.67 7.28
N HIS A 130 0.86 6.67 6.94
CA HIS A 130 2.31 6.72 7.12
C HIS A 130 3.07 7.52 6.08
N ILE A 131 2.54 7.67 4.86
CA ILE A 131 3.14 8.55 3.86
C ILE A 131 3.20 9.99 4.37
N ASP A 132 2.20 10.37 5.16
CA ASP A 132 2.07 11.70 5.72
C ASP A 132 2.75 11.83 7.09
N ASN A 133 2.76 10.73 7.85
CA ASN A 133 3.33 10.62 9.19
C ASN A 133 4.38 9.50 9.23
N PRO A 134 5.58 9.70 8.64
CA PRO A 134 6.63 8.70 8.64
C PRO A 134 7.05 8.32 10.07
N ASP A 135 7.33 7.03 10.25
CA ASP A 135 7.87 6.49 11.49
C ASP A 135 9.39 6.69 11.49
N ILE A 136 9.83 7.80 12.08
CA ILE A 136 11.25 8.22 12.04
C ILE A 136 12.14 7.26 12.85
N ASP A 137 11.62 6.67 13.93
CA ASP A 137 12.37 5.74 14.78
C ASP A 137 12.73 4.44 14.04
N TYR A 138 11.91 4.06 13.06
CA TYR A 138 12.12 2.89 12.20
C TYR A 138 12.41 3.30 10.74
N SER A 139 12.95 4.49 10.52
CA SER A 139 13.34 4.97 9.19
C SER A 139 14.42 4.07 8.58
N ILE A 140 14.20 3.61 7.34
CA ILE A 140 15.22 2.89 6.57
C ILE A 140 16.19 3.86 5.88
N ASN A 141 15.77 5.12 5.71
CA ASN A 141 16.57 6.22 5.17
C ASN A 141 16.76 7.30 6.28
N PRO A 142 17.69 7.10 7.23
CA PRO A 142 17.83 7.98 8.40
C PRO A 142 18.20 9.43 8.04
N GLU A 143 18.83 9.66 6.89
CA GLU A 143 19.07 11.00 6.34
C GLU A 143 17.78 11.69 5.89
N ILE A 144 16.87 10.98 5.23
CA ILE A 144 15.55 11.53 4.86
C ILE A 144 14.72 11.76 6.13
N GLY A 145 14.80 10.86 7.10
CA GLY A 145 14.13 11.01 8.39
C GLY A 145 14.61 12.22 9.19
N ARG A 146 15.92 12.48 9.24
CA ARG A 146 16.47 13.71 9.84
C ARG A 146 16.04 14.95 9.08
N GLU A 147 16.09 14.93 7.75
CA GLU A 147 15.64 16.07 6.95
C GLU A 147 14.15 16.38 7.18
N TYR A 148 13.31 15.35 7.33
CA TYR A 148 11.90 15.50 7.68
C TYR A 148 11.70 16.24 9.01
N LEU A 149 12.53 15.97 10.03
CA LEU A 149 12.46 16.61 11.34
C LEU A 149 13.11 17.99 11.37
N ASP A 150 14.33 18.10 10.84
CA ASP A 150 15.20 19.27 10.99
C ASP A 150 14.93 20.35 9.93
N ASN A 151 14.47 19.95 8.73
CA ASN A 151 14.24 20.85 7.60
C ASN A 151 13.04 20.41 6.76
N ARG A 152 11.84 20.56 7.34
CA ARG A 152 10.59 20.18 6.68
C ARG A 152 10.36 20.86 5.33
N VAL A 153 10.87 22.08 5.13
CA VAL A 153 10.78 22.81 3.86
C VAL A 153 11.56 22.10 2.76
N GLU A 154 12.81 21.71 3.01
CA GLU A 154 13.63 21.01 2.03
C GLU A 154 13.11 19.59 1.75
N PHE A 155 12.66 18.87 2.80
CA PHE A 155 11.99 17.58 2.64
C PHE A 155 10.80 17.71 1.68
N ASN A 156 9.88 18.65 1.95
CA ASN A 156 8.69 18.87 1.12
C ASN A 156 9.08 19.21 -0.33
N ARG A 157 10.10 20.05 -0.53
CA ARG A 157 10.59 20.43 -1.87
C ARG A 157 11.08 19.20 -2.66
N LYS A 158 11.87 18.32 -2.04
CA LYS A 158 12.38 17.10 -2.69
C LYS A 158 11.27 16.07 -2.93
N ALA A 159 10.37 15.89 -1.96
CA ALA A 159 9.23 15.00 -2.10
C ALA A 159 8.31 15.41 -3.25
N LEU A 160 7.96 16.70 -3.34
CA LEU A 160 7.17 17.25 -4.44
C LEU A 160 7.90 17.13 -5.79
N LYS A 161 9.21 17.36 -5.83
CA LYS A 161 10.01 17.16 -7.04
C LYS A 161 9.97 15.71 -7.51
N MET A 162 10.03 14.74 -6.59
CA MET A 162 9.93 13.32 -6.90
C MET A 162 8.56 12.97 -7.49
N VAL A 163 7.48 13.49 -6.88
CA VAL A 163 6.11 13.36 -7.40
C VAL A 163 6.01 13.93 -8.81
N GLU A 164 6.56 15.13 -9.03
CA GLU A 164 6.45 15.82 -10.31
C GLU A 164 7.09 15.03 -11.45
N GLN A 165 8.21 14.36 -11.16
CA GLN A 165 8.93 13.52 -12.12
C GLN A 165 8.19 12.22 -12.46
N HIS A 166 7.28 11.76 -11.60
CA HIS A 166 6.59 10.46 -11.71
C HIS A 166 5.07 10.59 -11.60
N LYS A 167 4.51 11.71 -12.08
CA LYS A 167 3.07 12.01 -12.01
C LYS A 167 2.25 10.87 -12.59
N LEU A 168 1.26 10.43 -11.82
CA LEU A 168 0.24 9.48 -12.26
C LEU A 168 -1.14 10.15 -12.30
N PRO A 169 -2.04 9.69 -13.18
CA PRO A 169 -3.42 10.13 -13.18
C PRO A 169 -4.13 9.73 -11.87
N ARG A 170 -5.05 10.59 -11.43
CA ARG A 170 -5.90 10.40 -10.23
C ARG A 170 -7.32 9.93 -10.57
N ASN A 171 -7.59 9.68 -11.85
CA ASN A 171 -8.85 9.17 -12.41
C ASN A 171 -8.68 7.77 -13.00
#